data_AF-A0A953D4I5-F1
#
_entry.id   AF-A0A953D4I5-F1
#
_cell.length_a   1.000
_cell.length_b   1.000
_cell.length_c   1.000
_cell.angle_alpha   90.00
_cell.angle_beta   90.00
_cell.angle_gamma   90.00
#
_symmetry.space_group_name_H-M   'P 1'
#
loop_
_entity.id
_entity.type
_entity.pdbx_description
1 polymer ?
#
loop_
_entity_poly.entity_id
_entity_poly.type
_entity_poly.pdbx_seq_one_letter_code
_entity_poly.pdbx_strand_id
1 'polypeptide(L)'
;MLGWIWIRDVLKLGGLLYVGLALGAIALCFVLPKSRRVQWASAFVVAAAAIYFPVNIVNEANKRHEQKHSKLDEAYRRYEEHCKTAGVKITRTVENVEGLLLMKLRPDKVNFGDQYAMDDPYGRDMGGNGYIESFLEGKNPAGYLDVKNLVRSGYRYVDVVDEKDGKRYRYTGQVEEPAKRDPSYAEGYYLFVLQKSPATPPYPRYGVTYDDISTREDRDHWIAGSSLKVIDLETSEVIAERVGYMIDPAQGSTGGGRSPWLIAEDYACPGFFKGERRRPGEHADTLGQARNFVDQVLQPKQ
;
A
#
# COMPACT_ATOMS: atom_id res chain seq x y z
N MET A 1 -9.89 -24.84 -6.58
CA MET A 1 -9.47 -25.40 -7.89
C MET A 1 -10.59 -26.14 -8.65
N LEU A 2 -11.61 -26.69 -7.97
CA LEU A 2 -12.72 -27.44 -8.60
C LEU A 2 -13.76 -26.59 -9.36
N GLY A 3 -13.97 -25.32 -8.98
CA GLY A 3 -14.98 -24.46 -9.63
C GLY A 3 -14.60 -23.93 -11.03
N TRP A 4 -13.31 -23.84 -11.36
CA TRP A 4 -12.83 -23.33 -12.65
C TRP A 4 -12.98 -24.32 -13.81
N ILE A 5 -12.94 -25.62 -13.51
CA ILE A 5 -13.07 -26.69 -14.51
C ILE A 5 -14.51 -26.71 -15.03
N TRP A 6 -15.49 -26.61 -14.12
CA TRP A 6 -16.92 -26.64 -14.45
C TRP A 6 -17.35 -25.46 -15.34
N ILE A 7 -16.87 -24.24 -15.04
CA ILE A 7 -17.16 -23.04 -15.84
C ILE A 7 -16.61 -23.18 -17.28
N ARG A 8 -15.41 -23.75 -17.43
CA ARG A 8 -14.78 -23.95 -18.73
C ARG A 8 -15.53 -24.95 -19.59
N ASP A 9 -16.07 -26.01 -18.97
CA ASP A 9 -16.84 -27.04 -19.68
C ASP A 9 -18.25 -26.56 -20.02
N VAL A 10 -18.88 -25.74 -19.17
CA VAL A 10 -20.15 -25.06 -19.46
C VAL A 10 -20.02 -24.06 -20.62
N LEU A 11 -18.92 -23.30 -20.67
CA LEU A 11 -18.63 -22.38 -21.79
C LEU A 11 -18.40 -23.13 -23.10
N LYS A 12 -17.74 -24.29 -23.06
CA LYS A 12 -17.57 -25.16 -24.24
C LYS A 12 -18.90 -25.75 -24.71
N LEU A 13 -19.74 -26.22 -23.80
CA LEU A 13 -21.09 -26.72 -24.11
C LEU A 13 -21.98 -25.62 -24.71
N GLY A 14 -21.92 -24.41 -24.17
CA GLY A 14 -22.61 -23.24 -24.73
C GLY A 14 -22.12 -22.89 -26.14
N GLY A 15 -20.80 -22.95 -26.38
CA GLY A 15 -20.21 -22.76 -27.70
C GLY A 15 -20.65 -23.83 -28.72
N LEU A 16 -20.68 -25.10 -28.32
CA LEU A 16 -21.15 -26.20 -29.17
C LEU A 16 -22.65 -26.08 -29.48
N LEU A 17 -23.46 -25.68 -28.50
CA LEU A 17 -24.89 -25.39 -28.69
C LEU A 17 -25.09 -24.26 -29.71
N TYR A 18 -24.33 -23.16 -29.59
CA TYR A 18 -24.40 -22.04 -30.53
C TYR A 18 -24.06 -22.47 -31.96
N VAL A 19 -22.99 -23.24 -32.14
CA VAL A 19 -22.61 -23.78 -33.45
C VAL A 19 -23.71 -24.71 -34.00
N GLY A 20 -24.27 -25.58 -33.16
CA GLY A 20 -25.38 -26.46 -33.53
C GLY A 20 -26.63 -25.70 -33.98
N LEU A 21 -27.01 -24.64 -33.26
CA LEU A 21 -28.14 -23.76 -33.62
C LEU A 21 -27.88 -23.00 -34.93
N ALA A 22 -26.66 -22.50 -35.14
CA ALA A 22 -26.28 -21.82 -36.38
C ALA A 22 -26.37 -22.77 -37.59
N LEU A 23 -25.85 -23.99 -37.47
CA LEU A 23 -25.94 -25.02 -38.51
C LEU A 23 -27.39 -25.44 -38.77
N GLY A 24 -28.20 -25.58 -37.72
CA GLY A 24 -29.64 -25.86 -37.83
C GLY A 24 -30.40 -24.76 -38.57
N ALA A 25 -30.11 -23.49 -38.29
CA ALA A 25 -30.71 -22.35 -38.98
C ALA A 25 -30.30 -22.26 -40.46
N ILE A 26 -29.05 -22.59 -40.78
CA ILE A 26 -28.57 -22.70 -42.17
C ILE A 26 -29.30 -23.85 -42.89
N ALA A 27 -29.43 -25.02 -42.27
CA ALA A 27 -30.15 -26.16 -42.86
C ALA A 27 -31.63 -25.84 -43.12
N LEU A 28 -32.30 -25.15 -42.19
CA LEU A 28 -33.70 -24.73 -42.32
C LEU A 28 -33.93 -23.82 -43.55
N CYS A 29 -32.94 -23.00 -43.93
CA CYS A 29 -33.01 -22.16 -45.13
C CYS A 29 -33.18 -22.97 -46.42
N PHE A 30 -32.73 -24.22 -46.46
CA PHE A 30 -32.85 -25.12 -47.62
C PHE A 30 -34.12 -25.99 -47.62
N VAL A 31 -34.83 -26.09 -46.49
CA VAL A 31 -36.09 -26.87 -46.36
C VAL A 31 -37.32 -26.05 -46.76
N LEU A 32 -37.26 -24.72 -46.64
CA LEU A 32 -38.38 -23.83 -46.95
C LEU A 32 -38.64 -23.75 -48.48
N PRO A 33 -39.91 -23.81 -48.93
CA PRO A 33 -40.27 -23.78 -50.35
C PRO A 33 -40.10 -22.36 -50.92
N LYS A 34 -38.87 -22.02 -51.31
CA LYS A 34 -38.49 -20.75 -51.95
C LYS A 34 -37.61 -21.01 -53.18
N SER A 35 -37.41 -20.00 -54.02
CA SER A 35 -36.49 -20.11 -55.16
C SER A 35 -35.05 -20.35 -54.69
N ARG A 36 -34.27 -21.13 -55.46
CA ARG A 36 -32.87 -21.47 -55.12
C ARG A 36 -32.02 -20.24 -54.78
N ARG A 37 -32.21 -19.12 -55.48
CA ARG A 37 -31.49 -17.86 -55.22
C ARG A 37 -31.77 -17.31 -53.82
N VAL A 38 -33.02 -17.37 -53.37
CA VAL A 38 -33.43 -16.86 -52.05
C VAL A 38 -32.93 -17.76 -50.92
N GLN A 39 -32.88 -19.09 -51.15
CA GLN A 39 -32.32 -20.05 -50.18
C GLN A 39 -30.83 -19.78 -49.92
N TRP A 40 -30.04 -19.63 -50.98
CA TRP A 40 -28.60 -19.30 -50.87
C TRP A 40 -28.35 -17.93 -50.24
N ALA A 41 -29.12 -16.90 -50.62
CA ALA A 41 -28.99 -15.57 -50.01
C ALA A 41 -29.31 -15.59 -48.51
N SER A 42 -30.35 -16.32 -48.09
CA SER A 42 -30.73 -16.45 -46.67
C SER A 42 -29.69 -17.23 -45.88
N ALA A 43 -29.19 -18.35 -46.42
CA ALA A 43 -28.13 -19.14 -45.79
C ALA A 43 -26.83 -18.32 -45.60
N PHE A 44 -26.47 -17.50 -46.59
CA PHE A 44 -25.31 -16.62 -46.51
C PHE A 44 -25.47 -15.57 -45.40
N VAL A 45 -26.63 -14.92 -45.30
CA VAL A 45 -26.90 -13.92 -44.25
C VAL A 45 -26.82 -14.55 -42.84
N VAL A 46 -27.41 -15.74 -42.67
CA VAL A 46 -27.35 -16.47 -41.39
C VAL A 46 -25.91 -16.88 -41.05
N ALA A 47 -25.15 -17.39 -42.02
CA ALA A 47 -23.75 -17.75 -41.81
C ALA A 47 -22.89 -16.52 -41.48
N ALA A 48 -23.08 -15.40 -42.18
CA ALA A 48 -22.36 -14.16 -41.93
C ALA A 48 -22.67 -13.61 -40.52
N ALA A 49 -23.94 -13.62 -40.10
CA ALA A 49 -24.33 -13.22 -38.75
C ALA A 49 -23.75 -14.16 -37.68
N ALA A 50 -23.76 -15.47 -37.93
CA ALA A 50 -23.25 -16.48 -37.01
C ALA A 50 -21.72 -16.38 -36.81
N ILE A 51 -20.97 -15.88 -37.79
CA ILE A 51 -19.52 -15.63 -37.72
C ILE A 51 -19.22 -14.25 -37.11
N TYR A 52 -19.97 -13.22 -37.50
CA TYR A 52 -19.72 -11.84 -37.10
C TYR A 52 -19.75 -11.66 -35.57
N PHE A 53 -20.75 -12.24 -34.91
CA PHE A 53 -20.94 -12.10 -33.46
C PHE A 53 -19.78 -12.67 -32.62
N PRO A 54 -19.34 -13.93 -32.77
CA PRO A 54 -18.20 -14.46 -32.01
C PRO A 54 -16.88 -13.78 -32.38
N VAL A 55 -16.67 -13.42 -33.66
CA VAL A 55 -15.46 -12.67 -34.08
C VAL A 55 -15.39 -11.33 -33.37
N ASN A 56 -16.50 -10.58 -33.29
CA ASN A 56 -16.51 -9.30 -32.59
C ASN A 56 -16.25 -9.46 -31.09
N ILE A 57 -16.86 -10.46 -30.44
CA ILE A 57 -16.62 -10.77 -29.01
C ILE A 57 -15.14 -11.09 -28.75
N VAL A 58 -14.53 -11.94 -29.58
CA VAL A 58 -13.11 -12.31 -29.47
C VAL A 58 -12.22 -11.09 -29.71
N ASN A 59 -12.52 -10.27 -30.72
CA ASN A 59 -11.75 -9.06 -31.01
C ASN A 59 -11.82 -8.05 -29.86
N GLU A 60 -13.00 -7.82 -29.28
CA GLU A 60 -13.16 -6.96 -28.10
C GLU A 60 -12.45 -7.53 -26.87
N ALA A 61 -12.51 -8.85 -26.66
CA ALA A 61 -11.79 -9.50 -25.57
C ALA A 61 -10.27 -9.38 -25.72
N ASN A 62 -9.75 -9.58 -26.93
CA ASN A 62 -8.32 -9.41 -27.24
C ASN A 62 -7.89 -7.96 -27.03
N LYS A 63 -8.66 -6.98 -27.53
CA LYS A 63 -8.39 -5.55 -27.30
C LYS A 63 -8.35 -5.20 -25.81
N ARG A 64 -9.30 -5.69 -25.02
CA ARG A 64 -9.32 -5.49 -23.56
C ARG A 64 -8.11 -6.12 -22.89
N HIS A 65 -7.72 -7.32 -23.33
CA HIS A 65 -6.54 -8.01 -22.82
C HIS A 65 -5.26 -7.24 -23.14
N GLU A 66 -5.06 -6.84 -24.39
CA GLU A 66 -3.92 -6.02 -24.84
C GLU A 66 -3.84 -4.69 -24.08
N GLN A 67 -4.96 -3.98 -23.92
CA GLN A 67 -5.01 -2.73 -23.15
C GLN A 67 -4.62 -2.94 -21.68
N LYS A 68 -5.09 -4.03 -21.06
CA LYS A 68 -4.74 -4.34 -19.68
C LYS A 68 -3.25 -4.63 -19.50
N HIS A 69 -2.67 -5.45 -20.39
CA HIS A 69 -1.23 -5.75 -20.38
C HIS A 69 -0.41 -4.49 -20.64
N SER A 70 -0.75 -3.72 -21.67
CA SER A 70 -0.06 -2.46 -21.99
C SER A 70 -0.09 -1.47 -20.82
N LYS A 71 -1.22 -1.35 -20.11
CA LYS A 71 -1.32 -0.48 -18.92
C LYS A 71 -0.44 -0.98 -17.79
N LEU A 72 -0.40 -2.29 -17.55
CA LEU A 72 0.42 -2.89 -16.51
C LEU A 72 1.92 -2.72 -16.82
N ASP A 73 2.31 -2.93 -18.08
CA ASP A 73 3.70 -2.75 -18.54
C ASP A 73 4.14 -1.29 -18.37
N GLU A 74 3.26 -0.33 -18.71
CA GLU A 74 3.51 1.09 -18.46
C GLU A 74 3.67 1.39 -16.97
N ALA A 75 2.80 0.83 -16.12
CA ALA A 75 2.88 0.98 -14.67
C ALA A 75 4.22 0.47 -14.13
N TYR A 76 4.65 -0.73 -14.54
CA TYR A 76 5.92 -1.28 -14.10
C TYR A 76 7.12 -0.47 -14.58
N ARG A 77 7.12 -0.03 -15.85
CA ARG A 77 8.18 0.83 -16.37
C ARG A 77 8.33 2.10 -15.54
N ARG A 78 7.21 2.77 -15.22
CA ARG A 78 7.18 3.98 -14.39
C ARG A 78 7.67 3.69 -12.97
N TYR A 79 7.17 2.62 -12.35
CA TYR A 79 7.59 2.18 -11.03
C TYR A 79 9.10 1.90 -10.98
N GLU A 80 9.65 1.19 -11.98
CA GLU A 80 11.09 0.89 -12.07
C GLU A 80 11.93 2.16 -12.22
N GLU A 81 11.49 3.15 -13.00
CA GLU A 81 12.18 4.45 -13.08
C GLU A 81 12.22 5.15 -11.72
N HIS A 82 11.11 5.17 -10.99
CA HIS A 82 11.06 5.74 -9.64
C HIS A 82 12.00 5.00 -8.68
N CYS A 83 12.00 3.67 -8.73
CA CYS A 83 12.87 2.83 -7.89
C CYS A 83 14.36 3.11 -8.06
N LYS A 84 14.82 3.62 -9.21
CA LYS A 84 16.24 3.99 -9.41
C LYS A 84 16.70 5.11 -8.48
N THR A 85 15.77 5.96 -8.04
CA THR A 85 16.03 7.07 -7.11
C THR A 85 15.60 6.78 -5.67
N ALA A 86 14.96 5.63 -5.45
CA ALA A 86 14.51 5.21 -4.14
C ALA A 86 15.69 4.77 -3.26
N GLY A 87 15.56 4.94 -1.95
CA GLY A 87 16.61 4.61 -1.00
C GLY A 87 16.73 5.59 0.15
N VAL A 88 17.78 5.41 0.93
CA VAL A 88 18.09 6.22 2.11
C VAL A 88 19.31 7.07 1.79
N LYS A 89 19.20 8.38 1.99
CA LYS A 89 20.30 9.33 1.94
C LYS A 89 20.47 9.96 3.31
N ILE A 90 21.60 9.71 3.97
CA ILE A 90 21.95 10.29 5.27
C ILE A 90 23.21 11.13 5.05
N THR A 91 23.11 12.44 5.30
CA THR A 91 24.26 13.35 5.20
C THR A 91 24.94 13.53 6.54
N ARG A 92 24.20 13.39 7.65
CA ARG A 92 24.71 13.52 9.01
C ARG A 92 23.92 12.65 9.98
N THR A 93 24.62 12.06 10.95
CA THR A 93 24.04 11.38 12.11
C THR A 93 24.28 12.19 13.39
N VAL A 94 23.41 12.03 14.38
CA VAL A 94 23.44 12.77 15.65
C VAL A 94 23.15 11.83 16.79
N GLU A 95 23.99 11.89 17.83
CA GLU A 95 23.83 11.09 19.05
C GLU A 95 23.21 11.89 20.19
N ASN A 96 22.75 11.18 21.22
CA ASN A 96 22.25 11.74 22.48
C ASN A 96 21.06 12.71 22.32
N VAL A 97 20.16 12.40 21.38
CA VAL A 97 18.97 13.20 21.13
C VAL A 97 17.92 12.91 22.20
N GLU A 98 17.49 13.94 22.94
CA GLU A 98 16.49 13.79 24.01
C GLU A 98 15.06 13.76 23.49
N GLY A 99 14.76 14.52 22.44
CA GLY A 99 13.43 14.58 21.85
C GLY A 99 13.45 15.08 20.42
N LEU A 100 12.32 14.88 19.73
CA LEU A 100 12.13 15.28 18.34
C LEU A 100 10.78 15.98 18.16
N LEU A 101 10.64 16.72 17.05
CA LEU A 101 9.38 17.30 16.62
C LEU A 101 8.78 16.45 15.48
N LEU A 102 7.60 15.88 15.66
CA LEU A 102 6.80 15.37 14.54
C LEU A 102 6.04 16.54 13.93
N MET A 103 6.42 16.95 12.73
CA MET A 103 5.84 18.11 12.05
C MET A 103 4.47 17.79 11.43
N LYS A 104 4.24 16.51 11.09
CA LYS A 104 3.00 15.96 10.57
C LYS A 104 2.76 14.62 11.23
N LEU A 105 1.50 14.32 11.56
CA LEU A 105 1.11 12.98 12.01
C LEU A 105 0.62 12.16 10.82
N ARG A 106 0.81 10.84 10.90
CA ARG A 106 0.16 9.91 9.97
C ARG A 106 -1.33 9.79 10.32
N PRO A 107 -2.23 9.72 9.32
CA PRO A 107 -3.65 9.51 9.58
C PRO A 107 -3.90 8.23 10.41
N ASP A 108 -4.86 8.27 11.33
CA ASP A 108 -5.29 7.08 12.08
C ASP A 108 -5.95 6.04 11.18
N LYS A 109 -6.69 6.50 10.17
CA LYS A 109 -7.46 5.63 9.29
C LYS A 109 -6.56 5.02 8.22
N VAL A 110 -6.59 3.70 8.12
CA VAL A 110 -5.93 2.97 7.04
C VAL A 110 -6.68 3.19 5.73
N ASN A 111 -5.94 3.63 4.71
CA ASN A 111 -6.41 3.66 3.34
C ASN A 111 -6.20 2.30 2.67
N PHE A 112 -7.29 1.54 2.49
CA PHE A 112 -7.23 0.22 1.88
C PHE A 112 -7.23 0.23 0.33
N GLY A 113 -7.63 1.34 -0.30
CA GLY A 113 -7.80 1.39 -1.75
C GLY A 113 -8.42 2.67 -2.33
N ASP A 114 -8.47 3.77 -1.57
CA ASP A 114 -8.74 5.08 -2.17
C ASP A 114 -7.50 5.50 -2.97
N GLN A 115 -7.67 5.47 -4.30
CA GLN A 115 -6.58 5.64 -5.25
C GLN A 115 -5.95 7.05 -5.18
N TYR A 116 -6.75 8.07 -4.85
CA TYR A 116 -6.36 9.49 -4.99
C TYR A 116 -6.41 10.26 -3.67
N ALA A 117 -6.42 9.57 -2.53
CA ALA A 117 -6.35 10.21 -1.21
C ALA A 117 -5.03 10.96 -0.98
N MET A 118 -3.96 10.59 -1.70
CA MET A 118 -2.62 11.19 -1.60
C MET A 118 -2.08 11.24 -0.16
N ASP A 119 -2.30 10.16 0.58
CA ASP A 119 -2.05 10.04 2.01
C ASP A 119 -0.83 9.18 2.35
N ASP A 120 0.12 9.04 1.43
CA ASP A 120 1.38 8.29 1.61
C ASP A 120 1.17 6.84 2.12
N PRO A 121 0.55 5.95 1.31
CA PRO A 121 0.35 4.57 1.71
C PRO A 121 1.66 3.76 1.73
N TYR A 122 2.73 4.21 1.06
CA TYR A 122 4.05 3.55 1.16
C TYR A 122 4.66 3.75 2.54
N GLY A 123 4.66 4.98 3.05
CA GLY A 123 5.25 5.31 4.34
C GLY A 123 4.40 4.83 5.53
N ARG A 124 3.19 4.31 5.27
CA ARG A 124 2.25 3.82 6.28
C ARG A 124 2.91 2.83 7.21
N ASP A 125 2.86 3.12 8.51
CA ASP A 125 3.23 2.19 9.56
C ASP A 125 2.26 2.28 10.73
N MET A 126 2.37 3.34 11.53
CA MET A 126 1.53 3.62 12.67
C MET A 126 0.84 4.97 12.45
N GLY A 127 -0.46 5.04 12.76
CA GLY A 127 -1.27 6.25 12.68
C GLY A 127 -1.39 6.96 14.03
N GLY A 128 -1.67 8.27 13.98
CA GLY A 128 -1.96 9.14 15.13
C GLY A 128 -1.11 8.87 16.37
N ASN A 129 -1.74 8.46 17.47
CA ASN A 129 -1.04 8.25 18.74
C ASN A 129 0.00 7.13 18.66
N GLY A 130 -0.26 6.05 17.92
CA GLY A 130 0.71 4.96 17.74
C GLY A 130 1.98 5.44 17.04
N TYR A 131 1.86 6.42 16.13
CA TYR A 131 3.03 7.06 15.52
C TYR A 131 3.89 7.77 16.56
N ILE A 132 3.28 8.52 17.47
CA ILE A 132 3.97 9.22 18.57
C ILE A 132 4.60 8.22 19.54
N GLU A 133 3.83 7.20 19.96
CA GLU A 133 4.26 6.13 20.86
C GLU A 133 5.51 5.43 20.34
N SER A 134 5.55 5.14 19.02
CA SER A 134 6.68 4.46 18.39
C SER A 134 8.04 5.15 18.61
N PHE A 135 8.04 6.47 18.84
CA PHE A 135 9.23 7.26 19.11
C PHE A 135 9.59 7.33 20.59
N LEU A 136 8.61 7.14 21.48
CA LEU A 136 8.80 7.20 22.93
C LEU A 136 9.11 5.82 23.54
N GLU A 137 8.60 4.75 22.94
CA GLU A 137 8.88 3.39 23.37
C GLU A 137 10.34 3.00 23.10
N GLY A 138 10.87 2.17 24.01
CA GLY A 138 12.19 1.57 23.84
C GLY A 138 12.15 0.37 22.91
N LYS A 139 13.34 -0.17 22.62
CA LYS A 139 13.50 -1.38 21.81
C LYS A 139 14.12 -2.52 22.61
N ASN A 140 13.63 -3.73 22.37
CA ASN A 140 14.20 -4.96 22.90
C ASN A 140 15.40 -5.46 22.07
N PRO A 141 16.13 -6.51 22.49
CA PRO A 141 17.31 -7.00 21.76
C PRO A 141 17.04 -7.40 20.30
N ALA A 142 15.80 -7.76 19.98
CA ALA A 142 15.39 -8.12 18.62
C ALA A 142 15.03 -6.89 17.76
N GLY A 143 15.09 -5.68 18.33
CA GLY A 143 14.82 -4.42 17.64
C GLY A 143 13.35 -4.00 17.58
N TYR A 144 12.46 -4.76 18.22
CA TYR A 144 11.04 -4.45 18.31
C TYR A 144 10.75 -3.48 19.46
N LEU A 145 9.69 -2.69 19.31
CA LEU A 145 9.19 -1.86 20.39
C LEU A 145 8.74 -2.75 21.55
N ASP A 146 9.11 -2.36 22.76
CA ASP A 146 8.86 -3.11 23.98
C ASP A 146 8.77 -2.12 25.15
N VAL A 147 8.14 -2.52 26.24
CA VAL A 147 7.94 -1.70 27.44
C VAL A 147 8.75 -2.20 28.64
N LYS A 148 9.28 -3.43 28.57
CA LYS A 148 9.86 -4.15 29.70
C LYS A 148 11.29 -4.59 29.44
N ASN A 149 11.53 -5.28 28.33
CA ASN A 149 12.82 -5.92 28.06
C ASN A 149 13.70 -5.03 27.18
N LEU A 150 13.94 -3.81 27.64
CA LEU A 150 14.61 -2.77 26.87
C LEU A 150 16.13 -2.95 26.86
N VAL A 151 16.73 -2.82 25.67
CA VAL A 151 18.17 -2.60 25.49
C VAL A 151 18.50 -1.20 25.00
N ARG A 152 17.50 -0.50 24.45
CA ARG A 152 17.61 0.89 24.03
C ARG A 152 16.37 1.66 24.45
N SER A 153 16.56 2.82 25.04
CA SER A 153 15.46 3.73 25.38
C SER A 153 14.91 4.43 24.13
N GLY A 154 13.62 4.79 24.17
CA GLY A 154 13.02 5.72 23.23
C GLY A 154 13.48 7.15 23.45
N TYR A 155 12.93 8.10 22.69
CA TYR A 155 13.10 9.51 23.00
C TYR A 155 12.39 9.85 24.32
N ARG A 156 12.94 10.79 25.07
CA ARG A 156 12.35 11.23 26.35
C ARG A 156 11.04 11.98 26.14
N TYR A 157 10.94 12.70 25.04
CA TYR A 157 9.74 13.42 24.65
C TYR A 157 9.63 13.57 23.13
N VAL A 158 8.40 13.73 22.66
CA VAL A 158 8.07 14.03 21.27
C VAL A 158 7.17 15.25 21.28
N ASP A 159 7.60 16.32 20.62
CA ASP A 159 6.71 17.44 20.35
C ASP A 159 5.93 17.18 19.05
N VAL A 160 4.68 17.61 19.00
CA VAL A 160 3.79 17.47 17.85
C VAL A 160 3.08 18.80 17.62
N VAL A 161 2.96 19.21 16.36
CA VAL A 161 2.06 20.30 15.97
C VAL A 161 0.68 19.71 15.72
N ASP A 162 -0.31 20.06 16.54
CA ASP A 162 -1.69 19.60 16.39
C ASP A 162 -2.34 20.35 15.21
N GLU A 163 -2.74 19.62 14.17
CA GLU A 163 -3.29 20.22 12.95
C GLU A 163 -4.64 20.91 13.19
N LYS A 164 -5.36 20.58 14.28
CA LYS A 164 -6.69 21.13 14.54
C LYS A 164 -6.64 22.56 15.08
N ASP A 165 -5.64 22.87 15.91
CA ASP A 165 -5.50 24.18 16.55
C ASP A 165 -4.16 24.88 16.27
N GLY A 166 -3.25 24.23 15.54
CA GLY A 166 -1.93 24.73 15.19
C GLY A 166 -0.95 24.81 16.37
N LYS A 167 -1.32 24.29 17.55
CA LYS A 167 -0.49 24.40 18.76
C LYS A 167 0.47 23.23 18.87
N ARG A 168 1.59 23.49 19.55
CA ARG A 168 2.59 22.48 19.84
C ARG A 168 2.33 21.84 21.20
N TYR A 169 2.25 20.52 21.22
CA TYR A 169 2.12 19.72 22.42
C TYR A 169 3.32 18.80 22.59
N ARG A 170 3.75 18.63 23.84
CA ARG A 170 4.77 17.67 24.25
C ARG A 170 4.11 16.39 24.74
N TYR A 171 4.53 15.29 24.16
CA TYR A 171 4.17 13.94 24.52
C TYR A 171 5.33 13.26 25.24
N THR A 172 5.04 12.60 26.35
CA THR A 172 5.96 11.73 27.07
C THR A 172 5.32 10.37 27.32
N GLY A 173 6.14 9.33 27.43
CA GLY A 173 5.69 7.99 27.74
C GLY A 173 5.80 7.65 29.22
N GLN A 174 4.82 6.96 29.76
CA GLN A 174 4.91 6.33 31.08
C GLN A 174 4.47 4.86 31.00
N VAL A 175 5.18 3.99 31.71
CA VAL A 175 4.79 2.59 31.85
C VAL A 175 3.97 2.45 33.12
N GLU A 176 2.72 2.02 32.97
CA GLU A 176 1.83 1.71 34.07
C GLU A 176 1.64 0.20 34.21
N GLU A 177 1.38 -0.25 35.44
CA GLU A 177 0.97 -1.63 35.72
C GLU A 177 -0.45 -1.58 36.31
N PRO A 178 -1.49 -1.72 35.47
CA PRO A 178 -2.89 -1.51 35.89
C PRO A 178 -3.30 -2.41 37.05
N ALA A 179 -2.75 -3.63 37.15
CA ALA A 179 -3.02 -4.58 38.21
C ALA A 179 -2.74 -4.03 39.63
N LYS A 180 -1.86 -3.02 39.77
CA LYS A 180 -1.59 -2.34 41.04
C LYS A 180 -2.74 -1.47 41.54
N ARG A 181 -3.63 -1.03 40.65
CA ARG A 181 -4.78 -0.18 40.96
C ARG A 181 -6.11 -0.94 40.84
N ASP A 182 -6.17 -1.89 39.91
CA ASP A 182 -7.36 -2.68 39.61
C ASP A 182 -6.99 -4.17 39.49
N PRO A 183 -7.37 -5.01 40.48
CA PRO A 183 -7.09 -6.44 40.49
C PRO A 183 -7.75 -7.25 39.36
N SER A 184 -8.61 -6.65 38.52
CA SER A 184 -9.18 -7.31 37.35
C SER A 184 -8.16 -7.51 36.21
N TYR A 185 -7.07 -6.74 36.21
CA TYR A 185 -5.96 -6.90 35.27
C TYR A 185 -5.00 -8.00 35.72
N ALA A 186 -4.41 -8.69 34.77
CA ALA A 186 -3.38 -9.68 35.05
C ALA A 186 -2.13 -9.02 35.67
N GLU A 187 -1.61 -9.62 36.75
CA GLU A 187 -0.36 -9.18 37.37
C GLU A 187 0.80 -9.31 36.37
N GLY A 188 1.68 -8.29 36.31
CA GLY A 188 2.76 -8.22 35.32
C GLY A 188 2.32 -7.79 33.91
N TYR A 189 1.06 -7.37 33.72
CA TYR A 189 0.62 -6.66 32.51
C TYR A 189 1.03 -5.17 32.59
N TYR A 190 1.83 -4.73 31.62
CA TYR A 190 2.30 -3.36 31.51
C TYR A 190 1.65 -2.66 30.33
N LEU A 191 1.28 -1.40 30.53
CA LEU A 191 0.71 -0.54 29.50
C LEU A 191 1.62 0.67 29.30
N PHE A 192 1.91 1.02 28.05
CA PHE A 192 2.52 2.29 27.71
C PHE A 192 1.43 3.36 27.58
N VAL A 193 1.56 4.45 28.30
CA VAL A 193 0.57 5.52 28.36
C VAL A 193 1.21 6.82 27.90
N LEU A 194 0.59 7.47 26.91
CA LEU A 194 0.95 8.80 26.47
C LEU A 194 0.43 9.87 27.43
N GLN A 195 1.31 10.79 27.81
CA GLN A 195 0.94 12.02 28.51
C GLN A 195 1.12 13.21 27.57
N LYS A 196 0.04 13.97 27.35
CA LYS A 196 0.02 15.19 26.53
C LYS A 196 0.06 16.42 27.43
N SER A 197 0.96 17.36 27.14
CA SER A 197 1.04 18.66 27.80
C SER A 197 1.40 19.76 26.80
N PRO A 198 1.13 21.06 27.07
CA PRO A 198 1.65 22.14 26.24
C PRO A 198 3.18 22.08 26.14
N ALA A 199 3.75 22.27 24.94
CA ALA A 199 5.19 22.17 24.76
C ALA A 199 5.94 23.33 25.43
N THR A 200 6.96 23.00 26.23
CA THR A 200 7.80 23.96 26.95
C THR A 200 9.28 23.83 26.55
N PRO A 201 10.08 24.90 26.64
CA PRO A 201 11.51 24.83 26.38
C PRO A 201 12.25 23.81 27.29
N PRO A 202 13.36 23.21 26.83
CA PRO A 202 13.94 23.36 25.49
C PRO A 202 13.08 22.65 24.43
N TYR A 203 13.00 23.25 23.24
CA TYR A 203 12.33 22.63 22.10
C TYR A 203 13.27 21.65 21.39
N PRO A 204 12.74 20.60 20.73
CA PRO A 204 13.56 19.71 19.93
C PRO A 204 14.27 20.48 18.82
N ARG A 205 15.56 20.18 18.64
CA ARG A 205 16.34 20.69 17.50
C ARG A 205 15.99 20.00 16.19
N TYR A 206 15.56 18.74 16.24
CA TYR A 206 15.33 17.94 15.04
C TYR A 206 13.84 17.73 14.79
N GLY A 207 13.45 17.88 13.53
CA GLY A 207 12.10 17.62 13.04
C GLY A 207 12.05 16.38 12.16
N VAL A 208 10.94 15.66 12.22
CA VAL A 208 10.60 14.56 11.32
C VAL A 208 9.31 14.92 10.59
N THR A 209 9.32 14.76 9.28
CA THR A 209 8.16 15.01 8.43
C THR A 209 8.13 14.05 7.27
N TYR A 210 6.97 13.89 6.64
CA TYR A 210 6.82 13.07 5.45
C TYR A 210 5.93 13.77 4.43
N ASP A 211 6.09 13.38 3.17
CA ASP A 211 5.27 13.83 2.06
C ASP A 211 4.92 12.63 1.17
N ASP A 212 3.68 12.62 0.66
CA ASP A 212 3.32 11.81 -0.50
C ASP A 212 3.92 12.48 -1.74
N ILE A 213 4.83 11.79 -2.40
CA ILE A 213 5.54 12.30 -3.59
C ILE A 213 4.97 11.73 -4.89
N SER A 214 3.86 10.99 -4.82
CA SER A 214 3.19 10.43 -5.99
C SER A 214 2.61 11.55 -6.85
N THR A 215 2.82 11.47 -8.15
CA THR A 215 2.09 12.30 -9.12
C THR A 215 0.70 11.73 -9.38
N ARG A 216 -0.15 12.51 -10.05
CA ARG A 216 -1.48 12.03 -10.48
C ARG A 216 -1.32 10.85 -11.45
N GLU A 217 -0.35 10.92 -12.35
CA GLU A 217 -0.03 9.89 -13.33
C GLU A 217 0.47 8.59 -12.68
N ASP A 218 1.18 8.71 -11.55
CA ASP A 218 1.57 7.54 -10.75
C ASP A 218 0.33 6.89 -10.14
N ARG A 219 -0.58 7.69 -9.57
CA ARG A 219 -1.83 7.18 -9.01
C ARG A 219 -2.70 6.52 -10.05
N ASP A 220 -2.80 7.04 -11.27
CA ASP A 220 -3.55 6.42 -12.38
C ASP A 220 -3.08 4.98 -12.69
N HIS A 221 -1.84 4.66 -12.32
CA HIS A 221 -1.17 3.34 -12.42
C HIS A 221 -1.02 2.60 -11.09
N TRP A 222 -1.73 3.03 -10.04
CA TRP A 222 -1.66 2.46 -8.69
C TRP A 222 -0.23 2.39 -8.13
N ILE A 223 0.54 3.45 -8.38
CA ILE A 223 1.86 3.65 -7.81
C ILE A 223 1.74 4.69 -6.71
N ALA A 224 2.37 4.43 -5.56
CA ALA A 224 2.45 5.36 -4.45
C ALA A 224 3.91 5.59 -4.07
N GLY A 225 4.27 6.83 -3.75
CA GLY A 225 5.60 7.24 -3.32
C GLY A 225 5.57 8.00 -2.00
N SER A 226 6.60 7.80 -1.19
CA SER A 226 6.84 8.50 0.07
C SER A 226 8.20 9.15 0.10
N SER A 227 8.27 10.29 0.77
CA SER A 227 9.51 10.91 1.21
C SER A 227 9.44 11.18 2.71
N LEU A 228 10.20 10.44 3.52
CA LEU A 228 10.36 10.67 4.96
C LEU A 228 11.68 11.42 5.22
N LYS A 229 11.61 12.58 5.89
CA LYS A 229 12.75 13.48 6.10
C LYS A 229 13.05 13.70 7.57
N VAL A 230 14.33 13.87 7.87
CA VAL A 230 14.84 14.38 9.14
C VAL A 230 15.50 15.73 8.88
N ILE A 231 15.10 16.75 9.64
CA ILE A 231 15.47 18.15 9.43
C ILE A 231 16.16 18.68 10.70
N ASP A 232 17.29 19.36 10.54
CA ASP A 232 17.84 20.21 11.60
C ASP A 232 17.10 21.55 11.58
N LEU A 233 16.30 21.83 12.61
CA LEU A 233 15.46 23.01 12.68
C LEU A 233 16.26 24.28 12.98
N GLU A 234 17.50 24.17 13.46
CA GLU A 234 18.37 25.34 13.65
C GLU A 234 18.96 25.81 12.32
N THR A 235 19.40 24.89 11.46
CA THR A 235 20.01 25.20 10.16
C THR A 235 19.02 25.14 8.99
N SER A 236 17.82 24.62 9.22
CA SER A 236 16.81 24.30 8.19
C SER A 236 17.30 23.32 7.12
N GLU A 237 18.28 22.48 7.43
CA GLU A 237 18.84 21.50 6.51
C GLU A 237 18.16 20.14 6.63
N VAL A 238 17.87 19.50 5.49
CA VAL A 238 17.49 18.08 5.44
C VAL A 238 18.75 17.24 5.64
N ILE A 239 18.88 16.62 6.81
CA ILE A 239 20.06 15.83 7.18
C ILE A 239 19.91 14.35 6.83
N ALA A 240 18.67 13.90 6.61
CA ALA A 240 18.41 12.60 6.04
C ALA A 240 17.06 12.59 5.32
N GLU A 241 16.97 11.77 4.28
CA GLU A 241 15.75 11.51 3.52
C GLU A 241 15.68 10.05 3.12
N ARG A 242 14.51 9.44 3.28
CA ARG A 242 14.18 8.12 2.75
C ARG A 242 13.07 8.27 1.74
N VAL A 243 13.37 7.90 0.51
CA VAL A 243 12.42 7.85 -0.59
C VAL A 243 12.08 6.40 -0.89
N GLY A 244 10.81 6.12 -1.14
CA GLY A 244 10.42 4.83 -1.66
C GLY A 244 9.07 4.83 -2.35
N TYR A 245 8.84 3.80 -3.14
CA TYR A 245 7.65 3.65 -3.97
C TYR A 245 7.09 2.24 -3.84
N MET A 246 5.81 2.07 -4.13
CA MET A 246 5.17 0.76 -4.27
C MET A 246 4.13 0.77 -5.39
N ILE A 247 3.81 -0.40 -5.92
CA ILE A 247 2.86 -0.58 -7.01
C ILE A 247 1.85 -1.68 -6.68
N ASP A 248 0.57 -1.49 -7.01
CA ASP A 248 -0.38 -2.60 -7.02
C ASP A 248 -0.32 -3.39 -8.35
N PRO A 249 0.18 -4.64 -8.36
CA PRO A 249 0.30 -5.45 -9.59
C PRO A 249 -1.05 -5.75 -10.25
N ALA A 250 -2.15 -5.69 -9.49
CA ALA A 250 -3.49 -5.92 -9.99
C ALA A 250 -4.28 -4.63 -10.26
N GLN A 251 -3.58 -3.48 -10.27
CA GLN A 251 -4.05 -2.20 -10.77
C GLN A 251 -5.41 -1.78 -10.19
N GLY A 252 -5.55 -1.90 -8.86
CA GLY A 252 -6.73 -1.46 -8.12
C GLY A 252 -7.83 -2.49 -7.96
N SER A 253 -7.67 -3.68 -8.50
CA SER A 253 -8.69 -4.72 -8.36
C SER A 253 -8.98 -5.01 -6.88
N THR A 254 -10.25 -5.09 -6.51
CA THR A 254 -10.68 -5.50 -5.16
C THR A 254 -11.25 -6.93 -5.14
N GLY A 255 -11.11 -7.64 -6.27
CA GLY A 255 -11.62 -9.00 -6.44
C GLY A 255 -11.06 -9.96 -5.37
N GLY A 256 -11.93 -10.80 -4.82
CA GLY A 256 -11.57 -11.74 -3.76
C GLY A 256 -11.27 -11.10 -2.40
N GLY A 257 -11.72 -9.85 -2.16
CA GLY A 257 -11.48 -9.14 -0.89
C GLY A 257 -10.09 -8.50 -0.80
N ARG A 258 -9.39 -8.32 -1.93
CA ARG A 258 -8.10 -7.63 -1.96
C ARG A 258 -8.24 -6.16 -1.56
N SER A 259 -7.27 -5.69 -0.78
CA SER A 259 -7.02 -4.27 -0.52
C SER A 259 -5.79 -3.84 -1.33
N PRO A 260 -5.94 -3.06 -2.42
CA PRO A 260 -4.83 -2.72 -3.31
C PRO A 260 -3.60 -2.17 -2.60
N TRP A 261 -3.78 -1.24 -1.66
CA TRP A 261 -2.65 -0.61 -0.98
C TRP A 261 -1.93 -1.53 0.00
N LEU A 262 -2.64 -2.46 0.66
CA LEU A 262 -1.99 -3.46 1.50
C LEU A 262 -1.18 -4.47 0.69
N ILE A 263 -1.66 -4.83 -0.51
CA ILE A 263 -0.94 -5.75 -1.39
C ILE A 263 0.26 -5.05 -2.04
N ALA A 264 0.15 -3.75 -2.34
CA ALA A 264 1.25 -2.97 -2.90
C ALA A 264 2.49 -2.95 -1.99
N GLU A 265 2.33 -3.07 -0.67
CA GLU A 265 3.46 -3.15 0.28
C GLU A 265 4.42 -4.30 -0.04
N ASP A 266 3.90 -5.41 -0.58
CA ASP A 266 4.71 -6.56 -1.01
C ASP A 266 5.54 -6.28 -2.29
N TYR A 267 5.25 -5.18 -2.98
CA TYR A 267 5.84 -4.72 -4.25
C TYR A 267 6.40 -3.31 -4.09
N ALA A 268 7.13 -3.10 -3.00
CA ALA A 268 7.76 -1.85 -2.62
C ALA A 268 9.27 -1.81 -2.95
N CYS A 269 9.79 -0.61 -3.19
CA CYS A 269 11.21 -0.30 -3.36
C CYS A 269 11.60 0.98 -2.58
N PRO A 270 12.54 0.92 -1.62
CA PRO A 270 13.02 -0.29 -0.97
C PRO A 270 11.87 -1.12 -0.40
N GLY A 271 12.02 -2.45 -0.41
CA GLY A 271 11.03 -3.37 0.13
C GLY A 271 11.06 -3.44 1.66
N PHE A 272 9.98 -3.94 2.25
CA PHE A 272 9.77 -4.04 3.70
C PHE A 272 10.12 -5.42 4.28
N PHE A 273 11.07 -6.12 3.66
CA PHE A 273 11.48 -7.46 4.06
C PHE A 273 12.82 -7.40 4.81
N LYS A 274 13.07 -8.36 5.73
CA LYS A 274 14.31 -8.40 6.51
C LYS A 274 15.57 -8.77 5.69
N GLY A 275 15.43 -8.99 4.38
CA GLY A 275 16.53 -9.25 3.45
C GLY A 275 16.27 -8.61 2.09
N GLU A 276 17.25 -8.72 1.19
CA GLU A 276 17.20 -8.07 -0.13
C GLU A 276 16.05 -8.56 -1.04
N ARG A 277 15.50 -9.75 -0.75
CA ARG A 277 14.43 -10.36 -1.54
C ARG A 277 13.36 -10.97 -0.65
N ARG A 278 12.11 -10.78 -1.07
CA ARG A 278 10.93 -11.46 -0.52
C ARG A 278 11.07 -12.98 -0.62
N ARG A 279 10.84 -13.68 0.48
CA ARG A 279 10.74 -15.15 0.49
C ARG A 279 9.32 -15.60 0.12
N PRO A 280 9.14 -16.81 -0.45
CA PRO A 280 7.81 -17.34 -0.73
C PRO A 280 6.95 -17.38 0.54
N GLY A 281 5.75 -16.79 0.49
CA GLY A 281 4.83 -16.71 1.63
C GLY A 281 5.17 -15.63 2.67
N GLU A 282 6.24 -14.85 2.47
CA GLU A 282 6.55 -13.68 3.29
C GLU A 282 5.69 -12.48 2.86
N HIS A 283 5.27 -11.69 3.84
CA HIS A 283 4.54 -10.45 3.66
C HIS A 283 5.38 -9.28 4.20
N ALA A 284 5.16 -8.11 3.62
CA ALA A 284 5.81 -6.87 4.04
C ALA A 284 5.62 -6.59 5.53
N ASP A 285 6.71 -6.28 6.23
CA ASP A 285 6.68 -5.81 7.62
C ASP A 285 6.90 -4.30 7.63
N THR A 286 5.80 -3.56 7.52
CA THR A 286 5.81 -2.09 7.48
C THR A 286 5.89 -1.46 8.87
N LEU A 287 5.76 -2.24 9.96
CA LEU A 287 5.64 -1.68 11.30
C LEU A 287 6.94 -1.02 11.78
N GLY A 288 6.81 0.22 12.25
CA GLY A 288 7.93 0.99 12.81
C GLY A 288 8.99 1.40 11.78
N GLN A 289 8.71 1.33 10.47
CA GLN A 289 9.68 1.74 9.44
C GLN A 289 10.16 3.18 9.62
N ALA A 290 9.27 4.10 10.03
CA ALA A 290 9.65 5.49 10.24
C ALA A 290 10.60 5.62 11.44
N ARG A 291 10.25 4.98 12.57
CA ARG A 291 11.10 4.88 13.76
C ARG A 291 12.47 4.28 13.43
N ASN A 292 12.50 3.19 12.66
CA ASN A 292 13.74 2.51 12.28
C ASN A 292 14.65 3.37 11.39
N PHE A 293 14.08 4.14 10.46
CA PHE A 293 14.85 5.08 9.65
C PHE A 293 15.38 6.24 10.50
N VAL A 294 14.53 6.86 11.33
CA VAL A 294 14.91 8.00 12.17
C VAL A 294 16.01 7.60 13.15
N ASP A 295 15.97 6.41 13.75
CA ASP A 295 17.01 5.93 14.68
C ASP A 295 18.38 5.74 14.03
N GLN A 296 18.46 5.56 12.70
CA GLN A 296 19.74 5.52 11.98
C GLN A 296 20.39 6.90 11.91
N VAL A 297 19.60 7.96 12.02
CA VAL A 297 20.00 9.36 11.85
C VAL A 297 20.15 10.04 13.21
N LEU A 298 19.13 9.92 14.05
CA LEU A 298 19.02 10.50 15.37
C LEU A 298 19.04 9.36 16.38
N GLN A 299 20.10 9.23 17.16
CA GLN A 299 20.19 8.19 18.17
C GLN A 299 19.65 8.74 19.49
N PRO A 300 18.62 8.10 20.09
CA PRO A 300 18.09 8.53 21.37
C PRO A 300 19.17 8.51 22.45
N LYS A 301 19.08 9.45 23.38
CA LYS A 301 19.90 9.43 24.60
C LYS A 301 19.59 8.20 25.43
N GLN A 302 20.63 7.40 25.71
CA GLN A 302 20.53 6.19 26.53
C GLN A 302 20.60 6.51 28.03
#